data_AF-A0A9X9M3B6-F1
#
_entry.id   AF-A0A9X9M3B6-F1
#
_cell.length_a   1.000
_cell.length_b   1.000
_cell.length_c   1.000
_cell.angle_alpha   90.00
_cell.angle_beta   90.00
_cell.angle_gamma   90.00
#
_symmetry.space_group_name_H-M   'P 1'
#
loop_
_entity.id
_entity.type
_entity.pdbx_description
1 polymer ?
#
loop_
_entity_poly.entity_id
_entity_poly.type
_entity_poly.pdbx_seq_one_letter_code
_entity_poly.pdbx_strand_id
1 'polypeptide(L)'
;MTYTVYDDIITIKLIQEACRVLGVSMEAILKLFGEYFFKFCKMSGYDRMLRTLGGNLTEFIENLDALHSYLALSYQEMNAPSFRVEKAADGKMLLHYYSDRSGLCHIVPGIIEAVAKDFFDTDVTMDILDMSKEEERTGKKEHVVFLVVQKSHREMRRAKPNQKQDNQDILRDQEAMEAAFLRMKEKYLSVSVCPVKKSHWEIVRSIVMFGKGHLVNTFVPVYPEQLWIEQKTFCNAFPFHIVFDESLRVKQAGVNIQKYVPGLQTQKIRLDEYFSIIHPQVTFNIFSICKFINSQFVLKARRERMPEAWKSQPALKLRGQMIWMEAVGCMIYMCSPKLRSLQELEERGMHLSDIAPHDTTRDLILLNQQRLAEIELSNQLERKKEELRILSKHLAIEKKKTETLLYAMLPEHVANQLKEGKKVAAGEFKTCTILFSDVVTFTNICAACQPIQIVKMLNSMYSKFDRLTSV
;
A
#
# COMPACT_ATOMS: atom_id res chain seq x y z
N MET A 1 -14.13 2.82 1.44
CA MET A 1 -13.53 1.60 0.86
C MET A 1 -14.34 0.41 1.33
N THR A 2 -14.81 -0.43 0.41
CA THR A 2 -15.57 -1.65 0.71
C THR A 2 -14.57 -2.78 0.99
N TYR A 3 -14.38 -3.14 2.26
CA TYR A 3 -13.49 -4.24 2.66
C TYR A 3 -14.16 -5.62 2.58
N THR A 4 -15.44 -5.65 2.26
CA THR A 4 -16.21 -6.90 2.11
C THR A 4 -15.94 -7.52 0.74
N VAL A 5 -15.43 -8.75 0.73
CA VAL A 5 -15.28 -9.54 -0.48
C VAL A 5 -16.52 -10.40 -0.68
N TYR A 6 -16.99 -10.44 -1.93
CA TYR A 6 -18.16 -11.19 -2.35
C TYR A 6 -17.73 -12.30 -3.30
N ASP A 7 -18.49 -13.39 -3.31
CA ASP A 7 -18.28 -14.51 -4.24
C ASP A 7 -18.45 -14.04 -5.70
N ASP A 8 -17.60 -14.53 -6.62
CA ASP A 8 -17.65 -14.24 -8.05
C ASP A 8 -19.02 -14.59 -8.67
N ILE A 9 -19.77 -15.54 -8.08
CA ILE A 9 -21.14 -15.88 -8.48
C ILE A 9 -22.05 -14.64 -8.46
N ILE A 10 -21.88 -13.75 -7.48
CA ILE A 10 -22.70 -12.53 -7.37
C ILE A 10 -22.37 -11.58 -8.53
N THR A 11 -21.08 -11.38 -8.81
CA THR A 11 -20.62 -10.54 -9.91
C THR A 11 -21.15 -11.04 -11.26
N ILE A 12 -21.04 -12.35 -11.52
CA ILE A 12 -21.53 -12.97 -12.75
C ILE A 12 -23.06 -12.81 -12.87
N LYS A 13 -23.81 -13.05 -11.79
CA LYS A 13 -25.28 -12.86 -11.78
C LYS A 13 -25.68 -11.41 -12.05
N LEU A 14 -24.98 -10.45 -11.45
CA LEU A 14 -25.24 -9.03 -11.69
C LEU A 14 -25.01 -8.66 -13.16
N ILE A 15 -23.92 -9.15 -13.75
CA ILE A 15 -23.62 -8.91 -15.17
C ILE A 15 -24.68 -9.56 -16.06
N GLN A 16 -25.09 -10.80 -15.78
CA GLN A 16 -26.14 -11.49 -16.52
C GLN A 16 -27.47 -10.75 -16.47
N GLU A 17 -27.85 -10.26 -15.29
CA GLU A 17 -29.09 -9.51 -15.11
C GLU A 17 -29.02 -8.13 -15.81
N ALA A 18 -27.86 -7.46 -15.75
CA ALA A 18 -27.63 -6.23 -16.50
C ALA A 18 -27.72 -6.45 -18.02
N CYS A 19 -27.18 -7.57 -18.54
CA CYS A 19 -27.34 -7.94 -19.95
C CYS A 19 -28.82 -8.08 -20.33
N ARG A 20 -29.61 -8.73 -19.46
CA ARG A 20 -31.05 -8.96 -19.68
C ARG A 20 -31.84 -7.67 -19.68
N VAL A 21 -31.58 -6.77 -18.72
CA VAL A 21 -32.31 -5.51 -18.57
C VAL A 21 -31.94 -4.51 -19.67
N LEU A 22 -30.66 -4.42 -20.03
CA LEU A 22 -30.16 -3.43 -20.99
C LEU A 22 -30.20 -3.91 -22.45
N GLY A 23 -30.34 -5.21 -22.69
CA GLY A 23 -30.33 -5.81 -24.03
C GLY A 23 -28.98 -5.75 -24.73
N VAL A 24 -27.88 -5.73 -23.96
CA VAL A 24 -26.50 -5.61 -24.44
C VAL A 24 -25.73 -6.90 -24.14
N SER A 25 -24.75 -7.26 -24.98
CA SER A 25 -23.93 -8.45 -24.75
C SER A 25 -23.03 -8.30 -23.51
N MET A 26 -22.69 -9.45 -22.91
CA MET A 26 -21.80 -9.51 -21.73
C MET A 26 -20.45 -8.86 -21.99
N GLU A 27 -19.88 -9.07 -23.18
CA GLU A 27 -18.59 -8.51 -23.59
C GLU A 27 -18.61 -6.98 -23.61
N ALA A 28 -19.69 -6.39 -24.16
CA ALA A 28 -19.84 -4.95 -24.23
C ALA A 28 -20.05 -4.34 -22.84
N ILE A 29 -20.82 -4.98 -21.96
CA ILE A 29 -20.98 -4.54 -20.57
C ILE A 29 -19.65 -4.59 -19.81
N LEU A 30 -18.91 -5.70 -19.92
CA LEU A 30 -17.61 -5.86 -19.24
C LEU A 30 -16.56 -4.87 -19.76
N LYS A 31 -16.56 -4.57 -21.05
CA LYS A 31 -15.69 -3.56 -21.65
C LYS A 31 -16.01 -2.16 -21.11
N LEU A 32 -17.29 -1.76 -21.07
CA LEU A 32 -17.71 -0.49 -20.48
C LEU A 32 -17.41 -0.42 -18.98
N PHE A 33 -17.61 -1.53 -18.28
CA PHE A 33 -17.25 -1.66 -16.87
C PHE A 33 -15.75 -1.45 -16.66
N GLY A 34 -14.88 -1.97 -17.52
CA GLY A 34 -13.44 -1.74 -17.46
C GLY A 34 -13.06 -0.26 -17.59
N GLU A 35 -13.67 0.46 -18.55
CA GLU A 35 -13.44 1.91 -18.70
C GLU A 35 -13.89 2.68 -17.45
N TYR A 36 -15.09 2.37 -16.94
CA TYR A 36 -15.60 2.99 -15.72
C TYR A 36 -14.73 2.65 -14.50
N PHE A 37 -14.27 1.40 -14.39
CA PHE A 37 -13.41 0.93 -13.30
C PHE A 37 -12.09 1.72 -13.26
N PHE A 38 -11.46 1.95 -14.41
CA PHE A 38 -10.27 2.79 -14.48
C PHE A 38 -10.54 4.23 -14.01
N LYS A 39 -11.63 4.86 -14.46
CA LYS A 39 -12.06 6.18 -13.99
C LYS A 39 -12.32 6.19 -12.48
N PHE A 40 -12.97 5.16 -11.95
CA PHE A 40 -13.20 4.98 -10.53
C PHE A 40 -11.90 4.87 -9.73
N CYS A 41 -10.91 4.10 -10.20
CA CYS A 41 -9.59 4.01 -9.56
C CYS A 41 -8.90 5.38 -9.46
N LYS A 42 -8.96 6.18 -10.53
CA LYS A 42 -8.43 7.56 -10.52
C LYS A 42 -9.12 8.43 -9.47
N MET A 43 -10.45 8.43 -9.45
CA MET A 43 -11.26 9.19 -8.48
C MET A 43 -11.05 8.71 -7.04
N SER A 44 -10.71 7.44 -6.85
CA SER A 44 -10.43 6.83 -5.54
C SER A 44 -9.02 7.16 -5.00
N GLY A 45 -8.26 8.02 -5.68
CA GLY A 45 -6.95 8.49 -5.22
C GLY A 45 -5.75 7.74 -5.79
N TYR A 46 -5.95 6.78 -6.70
CA TYR A 46 -4.86 6.04 -7.35
C TYR A 46 -4.31 6.72 -8.61
N ASP A 47 -4.85 7.87 -9.03
CA ASP A 47 -4.46 8.58 -10.27
C ASP A 47 -2.93 8.79 -10.37
N ARG A 48 -2.32 9.33 -9.33
CA ARG A 48 -0.86 9.57 -9.30
C ARG A 48 -0.05 8.29 -9.47
N MET A 49 -0.44 7.22 -8.75
CA MET A 49 0.23 5.93 -8.81
C MET A 49 0.14 5.32 -10.20
N LEU A 50 -1.06 5.32 -10.79
CA LEU A 50 -1.32 4.78 -12.13
C LEU A 50 -0.54 5.54 -13.21
N ARG A 51 -0.47 6.87 -13.14
CA ARG A 51 0.31 7.69 -14.09
C ARG A 51 1.81 7.43 -14.06
N THR A 52 2.34 6.98 -12.91
CA THR A 52 3.77 6.74 -12.73
C THR A 52 4.22 5.31 -13.05
N LEU A 53 3.31 4.41 -13.46
CA LEU A 53 3.64 3.00 -13.71
C LEU A 53 4.50 2.76 -14.95
N GLY A 54 4.45 3.63 -15.97
CA GLY A 54 5.25 3.47 -17.18
C GLY A 54 5.22 4.70 -18.06
N GLY A 55 6.29 4.93 -18.82
CA GLY A 55 6.40 6.03 -19.79
C GLY A 55 5.70 5.74 -21.12
N ASN A 56 5.38 4.47 -21.38
CA ASN A 56 4.58 4.02 -22.51
C ASN A 56 3.65 2.87 -22.10
N LEU A 57 2.75 2.46 -23.00
CA LEU A 57 1.76 1.43 -22.73
C LEU A 57 2.38 0.06 -22.40
N THR A 58 3.50 -0.30 -23.04
CA THR A 58 4.17 -1.59 -22.75
C THR A 58 4.72 -1.59 -21.32
N GLU A 59 5.49 -0.56 -20.94
CA GLU A 59 6.03 -0.40 -19.59
C GLU A 59 4.92 -0.34 -18.53
N PHE A 60 3.81 0.34 -18.83
CA PHE A 60 2.66 0.40 -17.93
C PHE A 60 2.13 -1.00 -17.62
N ILE A 61 1.94 -1.83 -18.66
CA ILE A 61 1.41 -3.19 -18.51
C ILE A 61 2.41 -4.10 -17.80
N GLU A 62 3.71 -4.01 -18.14
CA GLU A 62 4.77 -4.81 -17.50
C GLU A 62 4.85 -4.55 -15.98
N ASN A 63 4.49 -3.34 -15.53
CA ASN A 63 4.49 -2.97 -14.12
C ASN A 63 3.15 -3.23 -13.38
N LEU A 64 2.11 -3.74 -14.04
CA LEU A 64 0.81 -4.01 -13.39
C LEU A 64 0.91 -5.09 -12.30
N ASP A 65 1.70 -6.13 -12.51
CA ASP A 65 1.89 -7.21 -11.53
C ASP A 65 2.51 -6.68 -10.22
N ALA A 66 3.43 -5.72 -10.33
CA ALA A 66 4.06 -5.06 -9.18
C ALA A 66 3.04 -4.19 -8.42
N LEU A 67 2.18 -3.46 -9.14
CA LEU A 67 1.08 -2.70 -8.54
C LEU A 67 0.11 -3.63 -7.79
N HIS A 68 -0.31 -4.72 -8.40
CA HIS A 68 -1.20 -5.70 -7.77
C HIS A 68 -0.58 -6.30 -6.51
N SER A 69 0.72 -6.59 -6.53
CA SER A 69 1.45 -7.06 -5.35
C SER A 69 1.44 -6.03 -4.21
N TYR A 70 1.47 -4.74 -4.53
CA TYR A 70 1.34 -3.66 -3.55
C TYR A 70 -0.09 -3.56 -2.99
N LEU A 71 -1.09 -3.58 -3.87
CA LEU A 71 -2.51 -3.50 -3.47
C LEU A 71 -2.95 -4.70 -2.62
N ALA A 72 -2.34 -5.87 -2.80
CA ALA A 72 -2.61 -7.06 -1.98
C ALA A 72 -2.24 -6.86 -0.49
N LEU A 73 -1.38 -5.86 -0.16
CA LEU A 73 -1.10 -5.50 1.22
C LEU A 73 -2.28 -4.79 1.89
N SER A 74 -3.07 -4.03 1.12
CA SER A 74 -4.26 -3.32 1.59
C SER A 74 -5.53 -4.17 1.47
N TYR A 75 -5.62 -5.02 0.45
CA TYR A 75 -6.75 -5.89 0.15
C TYR A 75 -6.33 -7.36 0.32
N GLN A 76 -6.46 -7.90 1.54
CA GLN A 76 -5.87 -9.19 1.92
C GLN A 76 -6.36 -10.40 1.11
N GLU A 77 -7.61 -10.37 0.64
CA GLU A 77 -8.23 -11.46 -0.15
C GLU A 77 -8.23 -11.16 -1.66
N MET A 78 -7.45 -10.18 -2.11
CA MET A 78 -7.39 -9.84 -3.52
C MET A 78 -6.70 -10.95 -4.32
N ASN A 79 -7.44 -11.56 -5.24
CA ASN A 79 -6.88 -12.43 -6.28
C ASN A 79 -6.66 -11.64 -7.59
N ALA A 80 -5.42 -11.20 -7.79
CA ALA A 80 -5.04 -10.38 -8.92
C ALA A 80 -4.64 -11.23 -10.14
N PRO A 81 -5.04 -10.82 -11.36
CA PRO A 81 -4.52 -11.41 -12.59
C PRO A 81 -3.06 -10.99 -12.82
N SER A 82 -2.36 -11.78 -13.63
CA SER A 82 -0.99 -11.49 -14.09
C SER A 82 -0.97 -11.10 -15.56
N PHE A 83 -0.07 -10.17 -15.91
CA PHE A 83 0.08 -9.67 -17.27
C PHE A 83 1.51 -9.84 -17.78
N ARG A 84 1.62 -10.30 -19.03
CA ARG A 84 2.89 -10.36 -19.75
C ARG A 84 2.73 -9.78 -21.15
N VAL A 85 3.70 -8.99 -21.57
CA VAL A 85 3.72 -8.40 -22.91
C VAL A 85 4.83 -9.06 -23.72
N GLU A 86 4.52 -9.39 -24.97
CA GLU A 86 5.49 -9.82 -25.98
C GLU A 86 5.44 -8.85 -27.17
N LYS A 87 6.59 -8.37 -27.61
CA LYS A 87 6.71 -7.52 -28.80
C LYS A 87 7.05 -8.41 -29.99
N ALA A 88 6.15 -8.51 -30.96
CA ALA A 88 6.40 -9.23 -32.20
C ALA A 88 7.31 -8.40 -33.13
N ALA A 89 8.08 -9.09 -33.98
CA ALA A 89 9.04 -8.49 -34.90
C ALA A 89 8.42 -7.51 -35.93
N ASP A 90 7.09 -7.56 -36.11
CA ASP A 90 6.33 -6.68 -37.00
C ASP A 90 5.79 -5.41 -36.30
N GLY A 91 6.16 -5.19 -35.04
CA GLY A 91 5.72 -4.04 -34.23
C GLY A 91 4.36 -4.24 -33.56
N LYS A 92 3.75 -5.42 -33.69
CA LYS A 92 2.53 -5.77 -32.94
C LYS A 92 2.87 -6.13 -31.50
N MET A 93 1.95 -5.82 -30.59
CA MET A 93 2.08 -6.12 -29.17
C MET A 93 1.08 -7.21 -28.80
N LEU A 94 1.57 -8.31 -28.24
CA LEU A 94 0.76 -9.41 -27.71
C LEU A 94 0.70 -9.29 -26.19
N LEU A 95 -0.51 -9.22 -25.66
CA LEU A 95 -0.76 -9.20 -24.22
C LEU A 95 -1.27 -10.56 -23.77
N HIS A 96 -0.53 -11.21 -22.90
CA HIS A 96 -0.91 -12.43 -22.21
C HIS A 96 -1.54 -12.07 -20.87
N TYR A 97 -2.78 -12.51 -20.67
CA TYR A 97 -3.55 -12.36 -19.44
C TYR A 97 -3.73 -13.72 -18.79
N TYR A 98 -3.35 -13.83 -17.52
CA TYR A 98 -3.51 -15.03 -16.71
C TYR A 98 -4.40 -14.74 -15.51
N SER A 99 -5.42 -15.58 -15.27
CA SER A 99 -6.32 -15.43 -14.13
C SER A 99 -6.86 -16.76 -13.63
N ASP A 100 -7.09 -16.84 -12.33
CA ASP A 100 -7.83 -17.97 -11.73
C ASP A 100 -9.35 -17.86 -12.01
N ARG A 101 -9.83 -16.67 -12.40
CA ARG A 101 -11.26 -16.38 -12.63
C ARG A 101 -11.58 -16.43 -14.11
N SER A 102 -12.52 -17.27 -14.50
CA SER A 102 -12.94 -17.42 -15.90
C SER A 102 -14.02 -16.41 -16.30
N GLY A 103 -13.94 -15.90 -17.53
CA GLY A 103 -14.99 -15.06 -18.14
C GLY A 103 -14.94 -13.57 -17.82
N LEU A 104 -13.90 -13.12 -17.09
CA LEU A 104 -13.67 -11.71 -16.75
C LEU A 104 -12.65 -11.02 -17.66
N CYS A 105 -12.07 -11.74 -18.62
CA CYS A 105 -11.04 -11.22 -19.53
C CYS A 105 -11.51 -10.00 -20.35
N HIS A 106 -12.80 -9.87 -20.65
CA HIS A 106 -13.36 -8.74 -21.40
C HIS A 106 -13.30 -7.39 -20.66
N ILE A 107 -12.95 -7.38 -19.37
CA ILE A 107 -12.67 -6.14 -18.63
C ILE A 107 -11.36 -5.51 -19.10
N VAL A 108 -10.38 -6.33 -19.48
CA VAL A 108 -9.01 -5.90 -19.82
C VAL A 108 -9.00 -4.93 -21.01
N PRO A 109 -9.68 -5.20 -22.14
CA PRO A 109 -9.80 -4.23 -23.23
C PRO A 109 -10.32 -2.87 -22.77
N GLY A 110 -11.36 -2.84 -21.93
CA GLY A 110 -11.94 -1.59 -21.42
C GLY A 110 -10.95 -0.75 -20.61
N ILE A 111 -10.19 -1.41 -19.72
CA ILE A 111 -9.17 -0.75 -18.90
C ILE A 111 -8.02 -0.24 -19.79
N ILE A 112 -7.45 -1.10 -20.63
CA ILE A 112 -6.25 -0.77 -21.41
C ILE A 112 -6.53 0.29 -22.48
N GLU A 113 -7.70 0.25 -23.14
CA GLU A 113 -8.10 1.30 -24.07
C GLU A 113 -8.30 2.65 -23.37
N ALA A 114 -8.90 2.65 -22.17
CA ALA A 114 -9.07 3.85 -21.36
C ALA A 114 -7.73 4.44 -20.91
N VAL A 115 -6.80 3.60 -20.45
CA VAL A 115 -5.43 4.00 -20.08
C VAL A 115 -4.69 4.57 -21.28
N ALA A 116 -4.72 3.89 -22.43
CA ALA A 116 -4.03 4.33 -23.64
C ALA A 116 -4.50 5.72 -24.08
N LYS A 117 -5.80 5.96 -24.03
CA LYS A 117 -6.40 7.23 -24.40
C LYS A 117 -6.11 8.35 -23.39
N ASP A 118 -6.27 8.09 -22.10
CA ASP A 118 -6.17 9.12 -21.06
C ASP A 118 -4.72 9.45 -20.65
N PHE A 119 -3.82 8.47 -20.66
CA PHE A 119 -2.42 8.68 -20.22
C PHE A 119 -1.45 8.89 -21.39
N PHE A 120 -1.69 8.27 -22.54
CA PHE A 120 -0.75 8.24 -23.65
C PHE A 120 -1.30 8.90 -24.94
N ASP A 121 -2.48 9.53 -24.87
CA ASP A 121 -3.16 10.19 -26.00
C ASP A 121 -3.18 9.33 -27.27
N THR A 122 -3.49 8.05 -27.08
CA THR A 122 -3.37 7.02 -28.10
C THR A 122 -4.64 6.20 -28.18
N ASP A 123 -5.18 6.06 -29.39
CA ASP A 123 -6.25 5.10 -29.66
C ASP A 123 -5.69 3.69 -29.84
N VAL A 124 -6.10 2.78 -28.95
CA VAL A 124 -5.74 1.36 -29.00
C VAL A 124 -7.00 0.55 -29.23
N THR A 125 -6.88 -0.53 -29.98
CA THR A 125 -7.90 -1.57 -30.07
C THR A 125 -7.31 -2.92 -29.69
N MET A 126 -8.06 -3.70 -28.93
CA MET A 126 -7.65 -5.03 -28.48
C MET A 126 -8.59 -6.11 -29.00
N ASP A 127 -8.04 -7.09 -29.69
CA ASP A 127 -8.77 -8.25 -30.19
C ASP A 127 -8.26 -9.53 -29.51
N ILE A 128 -9.17 -10.44 -29.17
CA ILE A 128 -8.80 -11.74 -28.59
C ILE A 128 -8.32 -12.66 -29.71
N LEU A 129 -7.08 -13.16 -29.60
CA LEU A 129 -6.51 -14.13 -30.54
C LEU A 129 -6.72 -15.57 -30.10
N ASP A 130 -6.53 -15.83 -28.80
CA ASP A 130 -6.61 -17.16 -28.23
C ASP A 130 -7.18 -17.11 -26.81
N MET A 131 -7.93 -18.16 -26.46
CA MET A 131 -8.49 -18.39 -25.13
C MET A 131 -8.29 -19.85 -24.77
N SER A 132 -7.35 -20.10 -23.87
CA SER A 132 -7.03 -21.44 -23.40
C SER A 132 -7.20 -21.57 -21.89
N LYS A 133 -7.36 -22.80 -21.42
CA LYS A 133 -7.32 -23.12 -19.98
C LYS A 133 -6.09 -23.95 -19.74
N GLU A 134 -5.14 -23.40 -19.00
CA GLU A 134 -3.89 -24.06 -18.66
C GLU A 134 -3.97 -24.66 -17.26
N GLU A 135 -3.41 -25.85 -17.08
CA GLU A 135 -3.38 -26.53 -15.78
C GLU A 135 -2.09 -26.16 -15.03
N GLU A 136 -2.23 -25.48 -13.90
CA GLU A 136 -1.12 -25.11 -13.02
C GLU A 136 -1.26 -25.72 -11.63
N ARG A 137 -0.24 -25.53 -10.77
CA ARG A 137 -0.18 -26.09 -9.42
C ARG A 137 -1.35 -25.67 -8.52
N THR A 138 -1.95 -24.51 -8.76
CA THR A 138 -3.10 -23.97 -7.99
C THR A 138 -4.46 -24.33 -8.60
N GLY A 139 -4.50 -24.98 -9.76
CA GLY A 139 -5.72 -25.30 -10.50
C GLY A 139 -5.67 -24.84 -11.96
N LYS A 140 -6.82 -24.86 -12.63
CA LYS A 140 -6.95 -24.40 -14.03
C LYS A 140 -6.98 -22.87 -14.06
N LYS A 141 -6.03 -22.27 -14.77
CA LYS A 141 -5.98 -20.84 -15.03
C LYS A 141 -6.48 -20.54 -16.43
N GLU A 142 -7.26 -19.48 -16.55
CA GLU A 142 -7.63 -18.90 -17.84
C GLU A 142 -6.43 -18.12 -18.38
N HIS A 143 -5.99 -18.48 -19.58
CA HIS A 143 -4.96 -17.76 -20.33
C HIS A 143 -5.59 -17.19 -21.61
N VAL A 144 -5.56 -15.87 -21.73
CA VAL A 144 -6.08 -15.15 -22.90
C VAL A 144 -4.97 -14.35 -23.55
N VAL A 145 -4.84 -14.46 -24.86
CA VAL A 145 -3.88 -13.68 -25.66
C VAL A 145 -4.64 -12.60 -26.42
N PHE A 146 -4.32 -11.35 -26.14
CA PHE A 146 -4.87 -10.19 -26.86
C PHE A 146 -3.84 -9.66 -27.87
N LEU A 147 -4.29 -9.38 -29.08
CA LEU A 147 -3.57 -8.54 -30.03
C LEU A 147 -3.88 -7.07 -29.71
N VAL A 148 -2.85 -6.30 -29.41
CA VAL A 148 -2.98 -4.87 -29.14
C VAL A 148 -2.51 -4.08 -30.36
N VAL A 149 -3.42 -3.34 -30.98
CA VAL A 149 -3.16 -2.53 -32.17
C VAL A 149 -3.29 -1.05 -31.82
N GLN A 150 -2.19 -0.32 -32.00
CA GLN A 150 -2.13 1.13 -31.78
C GLN A 150 -2.45 1.87 -33.09
N LYS A 151 -3.47 2.74 -33.09
CA LYS A 151 -3.83 3.55 -34.26
C LYS A 151 -3.05 4.87 -34.23
N SER A 152 -2.41 5.22 -35.34
CA SER A 152 -1.68 6.49 -35.44
C SER A 152 -2.63 7.67 -35.65
N HIS A 153 -2.43 8.76 -34.91
CA HIS A 153 -3.28 9.96 -34.90
C HIS A 153 -3.30 10.77 -36.23
N ARG A 154 -2.61 10.31 -37.29
CA ARG A 154 -2.50 11.01 -38.58
C ARG A 154 -3.72 10.90 -39.49
N GLU A 155 -4.64 9.97 -39.25
CA GLU A 155 -5.76 9.72 -40.18
C GLU A 155 -7.01 10.58 -39.91
N MET A 156 -7.16 11.19 -38.73
CA MET A 156 -8.40 11.90 -38.35
C MET A 156 -8.50 13.38 -38.76
N ARG A 157 -7.43 14.04 -39.25
CA ARG A 157 -7.48 15.48 -39.60
C ARG A 157 -8.03 15.79 -41.01
N ARG A 158 -8.46 14.79 -41.79
CA ARG A 158 -9.06 15.00 -43.12
C ARG A 158 -10.58 14.77 -43.14
N ALA A 159 -11.32 15.46 -42.28
CA ALA A 159 -12.73 15.78 -42.52
C ALA A 159 -13.12 17.04 -41.73
N LYS A 160 -13.45 18.10 -42.48
CA LYS A 160 -13.73 19.53 -42.14
C LYS A 160 -15.00 19.75 -41.27
N PRO A 161 -15.50 20.99 -41.05
CA PRO A 161 -14.91 22.25 -40.54
C PRO A 161 -15.79 22.97 -39.45
N ASN A 162 -15.25 24.04 -38.84
CA ASN A 162 -15.87 25.20 -38.15
C ASN A 162 -17.34 25.15 -37.65
N GLN A 163 -17.51 25.38 -36.34
CA GLN A 163 -18.43 26.42 -35.83
C GLN A 163 -18.03 26.89 -34.42
N LYS A 164 -18.17 28.19 -34.18
CA LYS A 164 -17.87 28.89 -32.93
C LYS A 164 -19.05 28.82 -31.96
N GLN A 165 -18.69 28.85 -30.67
CA GLN A 165 -19.20 29.73 -29.61
C GLN A 165 -20.08 29.13 -28.49
N ASP A 166 -19.54 29.36 -27.29
CA ASP A 166 -20.14 29.69 -25.99
C ASP A 166 -20.58 28.65 -24.96
N ASN A 167 -20.07 28.95 -23.75
CA ASN A 167 -20.21 28.34 -22.44
C ASN A 167 -21.66 28.14 -22.02
N GLN A 168 -21.96 26.93 -21.52
CA GLN A 168 -22.86 26.68 -20.39
C GLN A 168 -22.62 25.25 -19.89
N ASP A 169 -21.61 25.10 -19.04
CA ASP A 169 -21.35 23.92 -18.21
C ASP A 169 -22.14 24.10 -16.91
N ILE A 170 -23.06 23.22 -16.51
CA ILE A 170 -22.77 22.00 -15.70
C ILE A 170 -23.94 20.97 -15.81
N LEU A 171 -24.83 21.09 -16.78
CA LEU A 171 -26.01 20.19 -16.92
C LEU A 171 -25.99 19.29 -18.17
N ARG A 172 -24.90 19.25 -18.95
CA ARG A 172 -24.83 18.52 -20.24
C ARG A 172 -24.31 17.08 -20.15
N ASP A 173 -23.78 16.62 -19.02
CA ASP A 173 -23.13 15.30 -18.96
C ASP A 173 -24.10 14.11 -18.96
N GLN A 174 -25.36 14.28 -18.51
CA GLN A 174 -26.36 13.20 -18.56
C GLN A 174 -26.98 13.03 -19.96
N GLU A 175 -27.35 14.14 -20.62
CA GLU A 175 -27.93 14.10 -21.97
C GLU A 175 -26.89 13.73 -23.03
N ALA A 176 -25.61 14.12 -22.85
CA ALA A 176 -24.52 13.70 -23.72
C ALA A 176 -24.24 12.19 -23.63
N MET A 177 -24.43 11.60 -22.45
CA MET A 177 -24.25 10.16 -22.21
C MET A 177 -25.40 9.34 -22.80
N GLU A 178 -26.64 9.81 -22.69
CA GLU A 178 -27.81 9.20 -23.37
C GLU A 178 -27.72 9.33 -24.90
N ALA A 179 -27.30 10.49 -25.41
CA ALA A 179 -27.09 10.70 -26.84
C ALA A 179 -25.88 9.92 -27.38
N ALA A 180 -24.85 9.66 -26.57
CA ALA A 180 -23.76 8.75 -26.90
C ALA A 180 -24.25 7.29 -26.92
N PHE A 181 -25.08 6.90 -25.95
CA PHE A 181 -25.69 5.57 -25.86
C PHE A 181 -26.60 5.27 -27.07
N LEU A 182 -27.44 6.23 -27.51
CA LEU A 182 -28.27 6.08 -28.71
C LEU A 182 -27.43 5.99 -30.00
N ARG A 183 -26.38 6.83 -30.13
CA ARG A 183 -25.47 6.76 -31.29
C ARG A 183 -24.66 5.46 -31.34
N MET A 184 -24.37 4.87 -30.19
CA MET A 184 -23.73 3.56 -30.08
C MET A 184 -24.68 2.43 -30.47
N LYS A 185 -25.97 2.52 -30.08
CA LYS A 185 -27.02 1.55 -30.44
C LYS A 185 -27.19 1.40 -31.97
N GLU A 186 -27.17 2.51 -32.71
CA GLU A 186 -27.28 2.48 -34.18
C GLU A 186 -26.06 1.85 -34.86
N LYS A 187 -24.85 2.02 -34.29
CA LYS A 187 -23.61 1.48 -34.87
C LYS A 187 -23.46 -0.04 -34.70
N TYR A 188 -24.15 -0.62 -33.72
CA TYR A 188 -24.12 -2.07 -33.43
C TYR A 188 -25.29 -2.85 -34.04
N LEU A 189 -26.28 -2.17 -34.64
CA LEU A 189 -27.43 -2.81 -35.33
C LEU A 189 -27.10 -3.26 -36.77
N SER A 190 -25.97 -2.85 -37.36
CA SER A 190 -25.66 -3.09 -38.78
C SER A 190 -24.54 -4.11 -39.05
N VAL A 191 -24.35 -5.11 -38.18
CA VAL A 191 -23.44 -6.24 -38.49
C VAL A 191 -24.27 -7.46 -38.84
N SER A 192 -24.54 -7.63 -40.14
CA SER A 192 -25.24 -8.79 -40.69
C SER A 192 -24.32 -10.03 -40.72
N VAL A 193 -24.86 -11.14 -40.23
CA VAL A 193 -24.28 -12.50 -40.27
C VAL A 193 -24.26 -13.06 -41.70
N CYS A 194 -23.18 -13.73 -42.10
CA CYS A 194 -23.23 -14.84 -43.07
C CYS A 194 -22.14 -15.90 -42.78
N PRO A 195 -22.34 -17.18 -43.17
CA PRO A 195 -21.70 -18.33 -42.54
C PRO A 195 -20.73 -19.13 -43.43
N VAL A 196 -20.01 -20.04 -42.76
CA VAL A 196 -19.34 -21.29 -43.22
C VAL A 196 -17.83 -21.27 -43.53
N LYS A 197 -17.15 -22.09 -42.72
CA LYS A 197 -15.85 -22.80 -42.84
C LYS A 197 -15.05 -22.60 -44.13
N LYS A 198 -13.79 -22.16 -43.98
CA LYS A 198 -12.65 -22.55 -44.83
C LYS A 198 -11.30 -22.37 -44.11
N SER A 199 -10.30 -23.06 -44.66
CA SER A 199 -9.01 -23.49 -44.11
C SER A 199 -8.10 -22.39 -43.51
N HIS A 200 -7.42 -22.77 -42.42
CA HIS A 200 -6.59 -21.97 -41.50
C HIS A 200 -5.37 -21.26 -42.14
N TRP A 201 -5.00 -21.56 -43.39
CA TRP A 201 -3.72 -21.15 -43.98
C TRP A 201 -3.79 -20.10 -45.10
N GLU A 202 -4.99 -19.68 -45.53
CA GLU A 202 -5.15 -18.67 -46.60
C GLU A 202 -5.40 -17.24 -46.04
N ILE A 203 -5.88 -17.10 -44.80
CA ILE A 203 -6.08 -15.80 -44.11
C ILE A 203 -4.74 -15.13 -43.77
N VAL A 204 -3.71 -15.93 -43.47
CA VAL A 204 -2.35 -15.43 -43.17
C VAL A 204 -1.71 -14.74 -44.37
N ARG A 205 -2.14 -15.05 -45.60
CA ARG A 205 -1.56 -14.48 -46.83
C ARG A 205 -2.25 -13.21 -47.35
N SER A 206 -3.51 -12.94 -47.00
CA SER A 206 -4.25 -11.77 -47.50
C SER A 206 -4.21 -10.55 -46.58
N ILE A 207 -3.74 -10.71 -45.34
CA ILE A 207 -3.46 -9.60 -44.40
C ILE A 207 -2.05 -9.01 -44.61
N VAL A 208 -1.25 -9.63 -45.50
CA VAL A 208 -0.01 -9.06 -46.00
C VAL A 208 -0.36 -7.97 -47.00
N MET A 209 -0.11 -6.72 -46.58
CA MET A 209 -0.10 -5.46 -47.34
C MET A 209 -1.10 -4.46 -46.76
N PHE A 210 -0.74 -3.75 -45.69
CA PHE A 210 -0.96 -2.31 -45.57
C PHE A 210 -0.20 -1.73 -44.37
N GLY A 211 0.63 -0.72 -44.65
CA GLY A 211 0.93 0.40 -43.77
C GLY A 211 1.84 0.17 -42.56
N LYS A 212 3.16 0.41 -42.74
CA LYS A 212 4.14 0.60 -41.66
C LYS A 212 3.79 1.86 -40.83
N GLY A 213 3.01 1.70 -39.75
CA GLY A 213 2.90 2.69 -38.69
C GLY A 213 4.07 2.54 -37.72
N HIS A 214 5.00 3.50 -37.70
CA HIS A 214 6.08 3.51 -36.71
C HIS A 214 5.55 4.00 -35.37
N LEU A 215 5.83 3.24 -34.30
CA LEU A 215 5.59 3.62 -32.91
C LEU A 215 6.38 4.91 -32.61
N VAL A 216 5.70 5.97 -32.18
CA VAL A 216 6.30 7.25 -31.85
C VAL A 216 6.83 7.19 -30.41
N ASN A 217 8.10 7.55 -30.22
CA ASN A 217 8.85 7.61 -28.95
C ASN A 217 9.26 6.28 -28.29
N THR A 218 9.95 5.40 -29.02
CA THR A 218 10.71 4.30 -28.38
C THR A 218 12.07 4.79 -27.91
N PHE A 219 12.29 4.83 -26.59
CA PHE A 219 13.63 4.88 -26.02
C PHE A 219 14.40 3.63 -26.51
N VAL A 220 15.54 3.85 -27.16
CA VAL A 220 16.43 2.77 -27.58
C VAL A 220 17.64 2.78 -26.64
N PRO A 221 17.80 1.76 -25.77
CA PRO A 221 18.95 1.67 -24.89
C PRO A 221 20.23 1.47 -25.71
N VAL A 222 21.32 2.11 -25.28
CA VAL A 222 22.67 1.84 -25.79
C VAL A 222 23.35 0.87 -24.83
N TYR A 223 23.87 -0.22 -25.37
CA TYR A 223 24.60 -1.22 -24.60
C TYR A 223 26.10 -1.12 -24.90
N PRO A 224 26.96 -1.25 -23.89
CA PRO A 224 28.41 -1.26 -24.11
C PRO A 224 28.83 -2.55 -24.83
N GLU A 225 29.87 -2.47 -25.65
CA GLU A 225 30.42 -3.63 -26.38
C GLU A 225 31.02 -4.69 -25.45
N GLN A 226 31.48 -4.27 -24.26
CA GLN A 226 32.05 -5.14 -23.23
C GLN A 226 31.59 -4.71 -21.85
N LEU A 227 31.40 -5.70 -20.96
CA LEU A 227 31.09 -5.47 -19.57
C LEU A 227 32.38 -5.23 -18.76
N TRP A 228 32.47 -4.08 -18.08
CA TRP A 228 33.66 -3.67 -17.32
C TRP A 228 33.70 -4.16 -15.87
N ILE A 229 32.81 -5.08 -15.48
CA ILE A 229 32.75 -5.63 -14.12
C ILE A 229 33.32 -7.05 -14.11
N GLU A 230 34.31 -7.28 -13.24
CA GLU A 230 34.83 -8.61 -12.99
C GLU A 230 33.80 -9.51 -12.30
N GLN A 231 33.85 -10.82 -12.56
CA GLN A 231 32.92 -11.79 -11.96
C GLN A 231 32.93 -11.75 -10.43
N LYS A 232 34.12 -11.67 -9.82
CA LYS A 232 34.27 -11.58 -8.36
C LYS A 232 33.65 -10.29 -7.81
N THR A 233 33.87 -9.17 -8.49
CA THR A 233 33.29 -7.87 -8.12
C THR A 233 31.78 -7.88 -8.23
N PHE A 234 31.21 -8.47 -9.28
CA PHE A 234 29.76 -8.64 -9.43
C PHE A 234 29.18 -9.48 -8.28
N CYS A 235 29.79 -10.61 -7.94
CA CYS A 235 29.29 -11.48 -6.86
C CYS A 235 29.38 -10.85 -5.47
N ASN A 236 30.33 -9.94 -5.26
CA ASN A 236 30.43 -9.15 -4.02
C ASN A 236 29.44 -7.98 -4.01
N ALA A 237 29.24 -7.31 -5.14
CA ALA A 237 28.30 -6.21 -5.28
C ALA A 237 26.87 -6.68 -5.06
N PHE A 238 26.51 -7.83 -5.62
CA PHE A 238 25.19 -8.44 -5.47
C PHE A 238 25.30 -9.72 -4.63
N PRO A 239 25.37 -9.62 -3.29
CA PRO A 239 25.67 -10.78 -2.43
C PRO A 239 24.55 -11.84 -2.40
N PHE A 240 23.35 -11.47 -2.81
CA PHE A 240 22.18 -12.34 -2.91
C PHE A 240 21.68 -12.41 -4.36
N HIS A 241 22.32 -13.24 -5.17
CA HIS A 241 21.82 -13.58 -6.50
C HIS A 241 22.10 -15.05 -6.80
N ILE A 242 21.35 -15.62 -7.75
CA ILE A 242 21.54 -17.00 -8.23
C ILE A 242 21.38 -17.00 -9.76
N VAL A 243 22.32 -17.60 -10.48
CA VAL A 243 22.18 -17.89 -11.92
C VAL A 243 22.07 -19.39 -12.10
N PHE A 244 21.08 -19.84 -12.86
CA PHE A 244 20.83 -21.26 -13.12
C PHE A 244 20.36 -21.49 -14.55
N ASP A 245 20.64 -22.69 -15.07
CA ASP A 245 20.26 -23.09 -16.44
C ASP A 245 18.83 -23.65 -16.54
N GLU A 246 18.43 -24.05 -17.75
CA GLU A 246 17.13 -24.67 -18.04
C GLU A 246 16.81 -25.90 -17.19
N SER A 247 17.84 -26.63 -16.77
CA SER A 247 17.71 -27.80 -15.91
C SER A 247 17.76 -27.47 -14.41
N LEU A 248 17.62 -26.18 -14.06
CA LEU A 248 17.69 -25.63 -12.71
C LEU A 248 19.03 -25.86 -12.02
N ARG A 249 20.10 -26.10 -12.77
CA ARG A 249 21.44 -26.27 -12.19
C ARG A 249 22.07 -24.90 -11.99
N VAL A 250 22.52 -24.66 -10.76
CA VAL A 250 23.17 -23.41 -10.39
C VAL A 250 24.55 -23.31 -11.05
N LYS A 251 24.79 -22.20 -11.74
CA LYS A 251 26.06 -21.83 -12.39
C LYS A 251 26.85 -20.81 -11.57
N GLN A 252 26.15 -19.87 -10.95
CA GLN A 252 26.74 -18.75 -10.20
C GLN A 252 25.83 -18.41 -9.02
N ALA A 253 26.43 -18.00 -7.91
CA ALA A 253 25.72 -17.52 -6.73
C ALA A 253 26.48 -16.36 -6.07
N GLY A 254 25.75 -15.45 -5.44
CA GLY A 254 26.32 -14.36 -4.66
C GLY A 254 27.11 -14.86 -3.45
N VAL A 255 27.98 -14.01 -2.91
CA VAL A 255 28.90 -14.45 -1.84
C VAL A 255 28.18 -14.70 -0.52
N ASN A 256 27.23 -13.85 -0.11
CA ASN A 256 26.60 -14.01 1.20
C ASN A 256 25.48 -15.06 1.19
N ILE A 257 24.78 -15.26 0.07
CA ILE A 257 23.78 -16.34 -0.01
C ILE A 257 24.41 -17.73 0.21
N GLN A 258 25.68 -17.92 -0.21
CA GLN A 258 26.43 -19.15 0.02
C GLN A 258 26.76 -19.41 1.51
N LYS A 259 26.74 -18.38 2.36
CA LYS A 259 26.91 -18.56 3.81
C LYS A 259 25.68 -19.22 4.43
N TYR A 260 24.49 -18.83 3.99
CA TYR A 260 23.22 -19.32 4.53
C TYR A 260 22.70 -20.57 3.85
N VAL A 261 23.11 -20.82 2.60
CA VAL A 261 22.81 -22.05 1.86
C VAL A 261 24.12 -22.65 1.36
N PRO A 262 24.83 -23.42 2.21
CA PRO A 262 26.15 -23.97 1.89
C PRO A 262 26.17 -24.84 0.64
N GLY A 263 25.03 -25.46 0.30
CA GLY A 263 24.89 -26.24 -0.94
C GLY A 263 25.24 -25.45 -2.22
N LEU A 264 25.06 -24.12 -2.21
CA LEU A 264 25.42 -23.26 -3.35
C LEU A 264 26.93 -23.13 -3.57
N GLN A 265 27.77 -23.52 -2.62
CA GLN A 265 29.23 -23.55 -2.79
C GLN A 265 29.66 -24.70 -3.72
N THR A 266 28.89 -25.78 -3.74
CA THR A 266 29.12 -26.91 -4.63
C THR A 266 28.55 -26.60 -6.00
N GLN A 267 29.43 -26.28 -6.96
CA GLN A 267 29.02 -26.00 -8.34
C GLN A 267 28.18 -27.17 -8.91
N LYS A 268 27.07 -26.87 -9.59
CA LYS A 268 26.12 -27.81 -10.24
C LYS A 268 25.01 -28.43 -9.36
N ILE A 269 24.72 -27.91 -8.17
CA ILE A 269 23.50 -28.32 -7.45
C ILE A 269 22.23 -27.90 -8.20
N ARG A 270 21.14 -28.64 -7.96
CA ARG A 270 19.83 -28.26 -8.47
C ARG A 270 19.11 -27.31 -7.51
N LEU A 271 18.51 -26.26 -8.03
CA LEU A 271 17.93 -25.19 -7.24
C LEU A 271 16.64 -25.63 -6.50
N ASP A 272 15.83 -26.48 -7.11
CA ASP A 272 14.57 -27.02 -6.58
C ASP A 272 14.74 -27.93 -5.35
N GLU A 273 15.94 -28.51 -5.20
CA GLU A 273 16.31 -29.31 -4.04
C GLU A 273 16.58 -28.47 -2.79
N TYR A 274 17.00 -27.22 -2.94
CA TYR A 274 17.36 -26.32 -1.83
C TYR A 274 16.30 -25.25 -1.58
N PHE A 275 15.53 -24.89 -2.60
CA PHE A 275 14.51 -23.84 -2.50
C PHE A 275 13.13 -24.34 -2.93
N SER A 276 12.12 -23.70 -2.38
CA SER A 276 10.74 -23.80 -2.87
C SER A 276 10.20 -22.40 -3.16
N ILE A 277 9.41 -22.28 -4.24
CA ILE A 277 8.74 -21.03 -4.58
C ILE A 277 7.50 -20.91 -3.67
N ILE A 278 7.45 -19.86 -2.86
CA ILE A 278 6.26 -19.51 -2.06
C ILE A 278 5.29 -18.67 -2.91
N HIS A 279 5.84 -17.73 -3.68
CA HIS A 279 5.06 -16.78 -4.46
C HIS A 279 5.80 -16.45 -5.76
N PRO A 280 5.09 -16.37 -6.90
CA PRO A 280 3.75 -16.95 -7.12
C PRO A 280 3.77 -18.48 -6.92
N GLN A 281 2.61 -19.10 -6.64
CA GLN A 281 2.54 -20.54 -6.38
C GLN A 281 2.64 -21.37 -7.68
N VAL A 282 3.84 -21.41 -8.25
CA VAL A 282 4.11 -22.10 -9.52
C VAL A 282 4.98 -23.35 -9.31
N THR A 283 5.01 -24.22 -10.31
CA THR A 283 5.98 -25.31 -10.38
C THR A 283 7.38 -24.74 -10.63
N PHE A 284 8.39 -25.35 -10.00
CA PHE A 284 9.77 -24.95 -10.16
C PHE A 284 10.30 -25.51 -11.49
N ASN A 285 10.00 -24.84 -12.61
CA ASN A 285 10.56 -25.11 -13.93
C ASN A 285 10.62 -23.79 -14.72
N ILE A 286 11.52 -23.68 -15.72
CA ILE A 286 11.72 -22.43 -16.46
C ILE A 286 10.45 -21.97 -17.16
N PHE A 287 9.72 -22.87 -17.82
CA PHE A 287 8.52 -22.53 -18.57
C PHE A 287 7.46 -21.84 -17.69
N SER A 288 7.16 -22.42 -16.53
CA SER A 288 6.24 -21.86 -15.53
C SER A 288 6.75 -20.57 -14.93
N ILE A 289 8.06 -20.44 -14.68
CA ILE A 289 8.64 -19.19 -14.18
C ILE A 289 8.48 -18.07 -15.21
N CYS A 290 8.78 -18.32 -16.49
CA CYS A 290 8.68 -17.33 -17.56
C CYS A 290 7.25 -16.82 -17.79
N LYS A 291 6.21 -17.59 -17.44
CA LYS A 291 4.81 -17.12 -17.49
C LYS A 291 4.55 -15.96 -16.52
N PHE A 292 5.25 -15.95 -15.38
CA PHE A 292 5.10 -14.94 -14.32
C PHE A 292 6.36 -14.10 -14.16
N ILE A 293 7.13 -13.89 -15.25
CA ILE A 293 8.44 -13.22 -15.18
C ILE A 293 8.36 -11.79 -14.59
N ASN A 294 7.23 -11.09 -14.81
CA ASN A 294 6.98 -9.75 -14.29
C ASN A 294 6.55 -9.74 -12.82
N SER A 295 6.11 -10.88 -12.29
CA SER A 295 5.74 -11.04 -10.90
C SER A 295 6.99 -11.13 -10.02
N GLN A 296 6.85 -10.72 -8.76
CA GLN A 296 7.94 -10.83 -7.81
C GLN A 296 7.99 -12.24 -7.21
N PHE A 297 9.17 -12.86 -7.24
CA PHE A 297 9.35 -14.20 -6.70
C PHE A 297 9.78 -14.15 -5.24
N VAL A 298 9.27 -15.11 -4.45
CA VAL A 298 9.72 -15.36 -3.08
C VAL A 298 10.14 -16.83 -2.97
N LEU A 299 11.44 -17.05 -2.84
CA LEU A 299 12.01 -18.37 -2.60
C LEU A 299 12.22 -18.60 -1.11
N LYS A 300 11.91 -19.81 -0.63
CA LYS A 300 12.17 -20.27 0.73
C LYS A 300 13.21 -21.37 0.71
N ALA A 301 14.25 -21.23 1.52
CA ALA A 301 15.20 -22.31 1.74
C ALA A 301 14.51 -23.49 2.46
N ARG A 302 14.78 -24.71 1.99
CA ARG A 302 14.30 -25.96 2.58
C ARG A 302 15.14 -26.31 3.80
N ARG A 303 14.49 -26.50 4.95
CA ARG A 303 15.18 -26.73 6.24
C ARG A 303 15.90 -28.07 6.26
N GLU A 304 15.40 -29.05 5.51
CA GLU A 304 15.92 -30.42 5.46
C GLU A 304 17.32 -30.47 4.82
N ARG A 305 17.67 -29.47 4.01
CA ARG A 305 18.98 -29.34 3.34
C ARG A 305 19.96 -28.42 4.07
N MET A 306 19.61 -27.90 5.24
CA MET A 306 20.47 -27.04 6.05
C MET A 306 21.26 -27.85 7.08
N PRO A 307 22.44 -27.36 7.53
CA PRO A 307 23.18 -27.96 8.64
C PRO A 307 22.31 -28.15 9.90
N GLU A 308 22.58 -29.21 10.68
CA GLU A 308 21.76 -29.59 11.85
C GLU A 308 21.60 -28.43 12.85
N ALA A 309 22.68 -27.67 13.07
CA ALA A 309 22.70 -26.50 13.96
C ALA A 309 21.68 -25.42 13.57
N TRP A 310 21.24 -25.37 12.31
CA TRP A 310 20.35 -24.33 11.78
C TRP A 310 18.93 -24.82 11.55
N LYS A 311 18.63 -26.10 11.79
CA LYS A 311 17.27 -26.63 11.63
C LYS A 311 16.26 -25.99 12.58
N SER A 312 16.72 -25.51 13.74
CA SER A 312 15.92 -24.76 14.71
C SER A 312 15.68 -23.31 14.31
N GLN A 313 16.47 -22.74 13.39
CA GLN A 313 16.34 -21.35 12.97
C GLN A 313 15.18 -21.13 11.99
N PRO A 314 14.64 -19.90 11.91
CA PRO A 314 13.69 -19.54 10.86
C PRO A 314 14.28 -19.74 9.46
N ALA A 315 13.49 -20.32 8.54
CA ALA A 315 13.98 -20.58 7.19
C ALA A 315 14.20 -19.27 6.42
N LEU A 316 15.36 -19.17 5.75
CA LEU A 316 15.67 -18.03 4.89
C LEU A 316 14.62 -17.88 3.78
N LYS A 317 14.06 -16.68 3.67
CA LYS A 317 13.18 -16.28 2.57
C LYS A 317 13.89 -15.20 1.77
N LEU A 318 13.97 -15.37 0.46
CA LEU A 318 14.56 -14.42 -0.47
C LEU A 318 13.45 -13.88 -1.35
N ARG A 319 13.37 -12.55 -1.50
CA ARG A 319 12.40 -11.86 -2.35
C ARG A 319 13.16 -11.17 -3.47
N GLY A 320 12.74 -11.34 -4.71
CA GLY A 320 13.49 -10.84 -5.86
C GLY A 320 12.74 -10.97 -7.18
N GLN A 321 13.42 -10.63 -8.26
CA GLN A 321 12.93 -10.80 -9.62
C GLN A 321 13.77 -11.81 -10.37
N MET A 322 13.13 -12.53 -11.29
CA MET A 322 13.78 -13.46 -12.21
C MET A 322 13.88 -12.79 -13.58
N ILE A 323 15.05 -12.92 -14.22
CA ILE A 323 15.31 -12.35 -15.54
C ILE A 323 15.87 -13.45 -16.42
N TRP A 324 15.20 -13.70 -17.54
CA TRP A 324 15.63 -14.68 -18.52
C TRP A 324 16.69 -14.08 -19.45
N MET A 325 17.85 -14.73 -19.54
CA MET A 325 18.95 -14.30 -20.40
C MET A 325 19.04 -15.25 -21.60
N GLU A 326 18.37 -14.87 -22.69
CA GLU A 326 18.23 -15.71 -23.90
C GLU A 326 19.57 -16.12 -24.50
N ALA A 327 20.54 -15.20 -24.58
CA ALA A 327 21.84 -15.45 -25.21
C ALA A 327 22.65 -16.59 -24.54
N VAL A 328 22.41 -16.83 -23.25
CA VAL A 328 23.12 -17.84 -22.46
C VAL A 328 22.24 -18.99 -21.98
N GLY A 329 20.93 -18.97 -22.28
CA GLY A 329 19.97 -19.98 -21.83
C GLY A 329 19.92 -20.12 -20.30
N CYS A 330 20.10 -19.01 -19.57
CA CYS A 330 20.13 -19.01 -18.11
C CYS A 330 19.15 -18.00 -17.53
N MET A 331 18.64 -18.30 -16.33
CA MET A 331 17.83 -17.40 -15.53
C MET A 331 18.69 -16.82 -14.42
N ILE A 332 18.64 -15.50 -14.23
CA ILE A 332 19.20 -14.84 -13.04
C ILE A 332 18.07 -14.48 -12.08
N TYR A 333 18.23 -14.85 -10.82
CA TYR A 333 17.38 -14.42 -9.72
C TYR A 333 18.13 -13.37 -8.91
N MET A 334 17.75 -12.11 -9.07
CA MET A 334 18.27 -10.97 -8.31
C MET A 334 17.37 -10.75 -7.11
N CYS A 335 17.90 -10.93 -5.89
CA CYS A 335 17.07 -11.01 -4.70
C CYS A 335 17.69 -10.39 -3.47
N SER A 336 16.86 -10.18 -2.46
CA SER A 336 17.24 -9.68 -1.15
C SER A 336 16.58 -10.53 -0.08
N PRO A 337 17.20 -10.68 1.10
CA PRO A 337 16.57 -11.39 2.20
C PRO A 337 15.29 -10.69 2.65
N LYS A 338 14.19 -11.43 2.72
CA LYS A 338 12.90 -10.90 3.19
C LYS A 338 12.96 -10.75 4.72
N LEU A 339 13.29 -9.53 5.15
CA LEU A 339 13.48 -9.09 6.54
C LEU A 339 12.80 -7.72 6.74
N ARG A 340 12.26 -7.48 7.93
CA ARG A 340 11.57 -6.22 8.26
C ARG A 340 12.08 -5.51 9.51
N SER A 341 12.81 -6.21 10.38
CA SER A 341 13.30 -5.69 11.65
C SER A 341 14.70 -6.22 11.96
N LEU A 342 15.39 -5.55 12.88
CA LEU A 342 16.68 -6.02 13.40
C LEU A 342 16.54 -7.34 14.17
N GLN A 343 15.40 -7.55 14.83
CA GLN A 343 15.10 -8.81 15.52
C GLN A 343 15.05 -10.00 14.53
N GLU A 344 14.34 -9.86 13.40
CA GLU A 344 14.29 -10.94 12.39
C GLU A 344 15.68 -11.24 11.79
N LEU A 345 16.55 -10.23 11.74
CA LEU A 345 17.92 -10.35 11.25
C LEU A 345 18.79 -11.13 12.25
N GLU A 346 18.67 -10.84 13.55
CA GLU A 346 19.34 -11.55 14.64
C GLU A 346 18.85 -13.01 14.76
N GLU A 347 17.53 -13.25 14.70
CA GLU A 347 16.94 -14.60 14.77
C GLU A 347 17.46 -15.54 13.65
N ARG A 348 17.90 -14.98 12.52
CA ARG A 348 18.48 -15.72 11.39
C ARG A 348 20.01 -15.72 11.39
N GLY A 349 20.66 -15.17 12.42
CA GLY A 349 22.11 -15.04 12.51
C GLY A 349 22.73 -14.25 11.34
N MET A 350 21.97 -13.32 10.75
CA MET A 350 22.42 -12.46 9.67
C MET A 350 22.93 -11.14 10.23
N HIS A 351 23.89 -10.52 9.56
CA HIS A 351 24.37 -9.19 9.93
C HIS A 351 23.99 -8.16 8.86
N LEU A 352 23.93 -6.89 9.24
CA LEU A 352 23.66 -5.82 8.28
C LEU A 352 24.77 -5.73 7.21
N SER A 353 26.00 -6.15 7.54
CA SER A 353 27.12 -6.26 6.59
C SER A 353 26.91 -7.30 5.50
N ASP A 354 26.02 -8.27 5.71
CA ASP A 354 25.70 -9.27 4.70
C ASP A 354 24.76 -8.71 3.62
N ILE A 355 24.08 -7.59 3.89
CA ILE A 355 23.20 -6.89 2.95
C ILE A 355 23.98 -5.74 2.30
N ALA A 356 23.93 -5.66 0.96
CA ALA A 356 24.64 -4.62 0.22
C ALA A 356 24.15 -3.22 0.61
N PRO A 357 25.02 -2.18 0.65
CA PRO A 357 24.61 -0.83 1.01
C PRO A 357 23.56 -0.20 0.08
N HIS A 358 23.56 -0.57 -1.21
CA HIS A 358 22.58 -0.09 -2.20
C HIS A 358 21.26 -0.89 -2.18
N ASP A 359 21.17 -1.94 -1.37
CA ASP A 359 19.95 -2.73 -1.24
C ASP A 359 18.99 -2.01 -0.28
N THR A 360 17.83 -1.62 -0.81
CA THR A 360 16.76 -0.93 -0.07
C THR A 360 16.26 -1.68 1.17
N THR A 361 16.48 -3.01 1.25
CA THR A 361 16.14 -3.81 2.44
C THR A 361 16.91 -3.33 3.67
N ARG A 362 18.17 -2.89 3.48
CA ARG A 362 18.99 -2.33 4.54
C ARG A 362 18.37 -1.06 5.12
N ASP A 363 18.00 -0.12 4.25
CA ASP A 363 17.37 1.14 4.64
C ASP A 363 16.00 0.90 5.28
N LEU A 364 15.22 -0.03 4.74
CA LEU A 364 13.92 -0.39 5.30
C LEU A 364 14.02 -0.90 6.74
N ILE A 365 14.99 -1.77 7.05
CA ILE A 365 15.19 -2.29 8.41
C ILE A 365 15.54 -1.15 9.37
N LEU A 366 16.44 -0.25 8.97
CA LEU A 366 16.87 0.88 9.79
C LEU A 366 15.74 1.91 9.99
N LEU A 367 15.00 2.24 8.93
CA LEU A 367 13.85 3.15 8.99
C LEU A 367 12.73 2.59 9.86
N ASN A 368 12.44 1.29 9.76
CA ASN A 368 11.48 0.65 10.66
C ASN A 368 11.93 0.72 12.11
N GLN A 369 13.22 0.51 12.39
CA GLN A 369 13.75 0.63 13.75
C GLN A 369 13.62 2.06 14.29
N GLN A 370 14.00 3.06 13.48
CA GLN A 370 13.84 4.47 13.84
C GLN A 370 12.38 4.81 14.12
N ARG A 371 11.48 4.40 13.22
CA ARG A 371 10.03 4.60 13.39
C ARG A 371 9.50 3.99 14.68
N LEU A 372 9.92 2.77 15.02
CA LEU A 372 9.51 2.11 16.27
C LEU A 372 10.02 2.87 17.50
N ALA A 373 11.24 3.37 17.47
CA ALA A 373 11.81 4.18 18.54
C ALA A 373 11.08 5.54 18.71
N GLU A 374 10.74 6.20 17.60
CA GLU A 374 9.96 7.46 17.62
C GLU A 374 8.56 7.25 18.20
N ILE A 375 7.89 6.15 17.83
CA ILE A 375 6.57 5.81 18.39
C ILE A 375 6.66 5.58 19.90
N GLU A 376 7.67 4.84 20.36
CA GLU A 376 7.86 4.59 21.79
C GLU A 376 8.15 5.88 22.57
N LEU A 377 9.01 6.76 22.03
CA LEU A 377 9.29 8.06 22.63
C LEU A 377 8.04 8.95 22.69
N SER A 378 7.23 8.96 21.61
CA SER A 378 5.97 9.69 21.56
C SER A 378 5.01 9.20 22.66
N ASN A 379 4.87 7.88 22.82
CA ASN A 379 4.03 7.29 23.86
C ASN A 379 4.51 7.68 25.28
N GLN A 380 5.82 7.70 25.51
CA GLN A 380 6.38 8.13 26.79
C GLN A 380 6.13 9.62 27.06
N LEU A 381 6.27 10.46 26.03
CA LEU A 381 5.99 11.89 26.12
C LEU A 381 4.51 12.14 26.44
N GLU A 382 3.59 11.41 25.82
CA GLU A 382 2.16 11.50 26.12
C GLU A 382 1.84 11.12 27.57
N ARG A 383 2.41 10.01 28.06
CA ARG A 383 2.25 9.60 29.47
C ARG A 383 2.77 10.67 30.43
N LYS A 384 3.97 11.19 30.19
CA LYS A 384 4.57 12.25 31.04
C LYS A 384 3.78 13.56 30.99
N LYS A 385 3.25 13.92 29.82
CA LYS A 385 2.39 15.10 29.66
C LYS A 385 1.10 14.96 30.48
N GLU A 386 0.49 13.78 30.50
CA GLU A 386 -0.70 13.53 31.30
C GLU A 386 -0.40 13.53 32.81
N GLU A 387 0.70 12.90 33.24
CA GLU A 387 1.18 12.98 34.63
C GLU A 387 1.38 14.43 35.08
N LEU A 388 2.04 15.26 34.26
CA LEU A 388 2.23 16.68 34.53
C LEU A 388 0.92 17.46 34.59
N ARG A 389 -0.04 17.11 33.71
CA ARG A 389 -1.37 17.74 33.71
C ARG A 389 -2.12 17.46 35.00
N ILE A 390 -2.07 16.22 35.48
CA ILE A 390 -2.69 15.81 36.75
C ILE A 390 -1.99 16.53 37.92
N LEU A 391 -0.67 16.49 37.98
CA LEU A 391 0.11 17.16 39.04
C LEU A 391 -0.17 18.67 39.09
N SER A 392 -0.21 19.35 37.94
CA SER A 392 -0.53 20.77 37.85
C SER A 392 -1.93 21.08 38.40
N LYS A 393 -2.93 20.23 38.11
CA LYS A 393 -4.27 20.37 38.69
C LYS A 393 -4.26 20.21 40.22
N HIS A 394 -3.57 19.20 40.73
CA HIS A 394 -3.45 18.99 42.19
C HIS A 394 -2.76 20.17 42.86
N LEU A 395 -1.66 20.65 42.29
CA LEU A 395 -0.93 21.82 42.79
C LEU A 395 -1.83 23.07 42.78
N ALA A 396 -2.64 23.28 41.75
CA ALA A 396 -3.58 24.40 41.70
C ALA A 396 -4.67 24.31 42.79
N ILE A 397 -5.19 23.11 43.06
CA ILE A 397 -6.17 22.87 44.13
C ILE A 397 -5.54 23.13 45.50
N GLU A 398 -4.34 22.61 45.74
CA GLU A 398 -3.63 22.77 47.00
C GLU A 398 -3.25 24.23 47.25
N LYS A 399 -2.72 24.92 46.22
CA LYS A 399 -2.45 26.36 46.27
C LYS A 399 -3.70 27.15 46.63
N LYS A 400 -4.85 26.84 46.02
CA LYS A 400 -6.14 27.50 46.34
C LYS A 400 -6.54 27.26 47.80
N LYS A 401 -6.40 26.04 48.32
CA LYS A 401 -6.69 25.74 49.73
C LYS A 401 -5.80 26.55 50.68
N THR A 402 -4.50 26.60 50.41
CA THR A 402 -3.53 27.37 51.21
C THR A 402 -3.84 28.87 51.17
N GLU A 403 -4.21 29.40 50.01
CA GLU A 403 -4.64 30.80 49.87
C GLU A 403 -5.92 31.08 50.66
N THR A 404 -6.94 30.24 50.58
CA THR A 404 -8.18 30.40 51.37
C THR A 404 -7.89 30.41 52.87
N LEU A 405 -7.02 29.52 53.36
CA LEU A 405 -6.64 29.48 54.77
C LEU A 405 -5.89 30.75 55.21
N LEU A 406 -5.01 31.29 54.36
CA LEU A 406 -4.27 32.51 54.66
C LEU A 406 -5.21 33.72 54.85
N TYR A 407 -6.20 33.88 53.95
CA TYR A 407 -7.19 34.95 54.04
C TYR A 407 -8.20 34.76 55.17
N ALA A 408 -8.45 33.53 55.62
CA ALA A 408 -9.33 33.26 56.76
C ALA A 408 -8.71 33.67 58.10
N MET A 409 -7.37 33.69 58.20
CA MET A 409 -6.64 33.97 59.45
C MET A 409 -6.14 35.42 59.56
N LEU A 410 -5.94 36.10 58.43
CA LEU A 410 -5.32 37.42 58.37
C LEU A 410 -6.13 38.36 57.46
N PRO A 411 -6.13 39.68 57.74
CA PRO A 411 -6.71 40.67 56.84
C PRO A 411 -6.11 40.57 55.43
N GLU A 412 -6.94 40.78 54.40
CA GLU A 412 -6.58 40.58 52.99
C GLU A 412 -5.29 41.32 52.59
N HIS A 413 -5.12 42.56 53.06
CA HIS A 413 -3.92 43.35 52.80
C HIS A 413 -2.64 42.72 53.35
N VAL A 414 -2.70 42.16 54.56
CA VAL A 414 -1.56 41.50 55.22
C VAL A 414 -1.25 40.16 54.55
N ALA A 415 -2.29 39.37 54.23
CA ALA A 415 -2.16 38.11 53.51
C ALA A 415 -1.51 38.29 52.12
N ASN A 416 -1.89 39.32 51.37
CA ASN A 416 -1.30 39.65 50.07
C ASN A 416 0.19 40.00 50.18
N GLN A 417 0.59 40.81 51.17
CA GLN A 417 2.00 41.14 51.38
C GLN A 417 2.84 39.90 51.73
N LEU A 418 2.32 39.00 52.58
CA LEU A 418 3.01 37.75 52.91
C LEU A 418 3.13 36.81 51.71
N LYS A 419 2.08 36.73 50.87
CA LYS A 419 2.08 35.94 49.63
C LYS A 419 3.14 36.42 48.64
N GLU A 420 3.39 37.72 48.59
CA GLU A 420 4.45 38.34 47.77
C GLU A 420 5.86 38.22 48.41
N GLY A 421 5.98 37.60 49.58
CA GLY A 421 7.25 37.45 50.31
C GLY A 421 7.76 38.75 50.96
N LYS A 422 6.91 39.78 51.08
CA LYS A 422 7.25 41.04 51.72
C LYS A 422 7.13 40.92 53.24
N LYS A 423 8.00 41.63 53.96
CA LYS A 423 7.90 41.76 55.42
C LYS A 423 6.76 42.72 55.77
N VAL A 424 5.84 42.28 56.63
CA VAL A 424 4.74 43.11 57.12
C VAL A 424 5.25 43.96 58.29
N ALA A 425 5.22 45.29 58.14
CA ALA A 425 5.57 46.22 59.22
C ALA A 425 4.41 46.37 60.21
N ALA A 426 4.72 46.62 61.48
CA ALA A 426 3.69 46.93 62.48
C ALA A 426 2.97 48.23 62.09
N GLY A 427 1.64 48.21 62.02
CA GLY A 427 0.80 49.36 61.68
C GLY A 427 0.24 50.04 62.93
N GLU A 428 0.25 51.36 62.94
CA GLU A 428 -0.47 52.17 63.93
C GLU A 428 -1.78 52.68 63.33
N PHE A 429 -2.90 52.43 64.01
CA PHE A 429 -4.22 52.86 63.56
C PHE A 429 -4.73 54.00 64.43
N LYS A 430 -5.01 55.17 63.83
CA LYS A 430 -5.46 56.38 64.54
C LYS A 430 -6.81 56.23 65.24
N THR A 431 -7.65 55.31 64.76
CA THR A 431 -8.99 55.07 65.31
C THR A 431 -9.29 53.58 65.17
N CYS A 432 -9.47 52.89 66.29
CA CYS A 432 -9.89 51.49 66.34
C CYS A 432 -10.99 51.32 67.38
N THR A 433 -11.89 50.37 67.16
CA THR A 433 -12.92 49.97 68.13
C THR A 433 -12.73 48.49 68.40
N ILE A 434 -12.64 48.12 69.68
CA ILE A 434 -12.36 46.74 70.11
C ILE A 434 -13.57 46.24 70.88
N LEU A 435 -14.08 45.06 70.50
CA LEU A 435 -15.16 44.36 71.20
C LEU A 435 -14.60 43.15 71.95
N PHE A 436 -14.81 43.11 73.26
CA PHE A 436 -14.57 41.92 74.08
C PHE A 436 -15.92 41.29 74.45
N SER A 437 -16.01 39.97 74.33
CA SER A 437 -17.20 39.19 74.71
C SER A 437 -16.76 37.98 75.52
N ASP A 438 -17.45 37.72 76.62
CA ASP A 438 -17.19 36.59 77.52
C ASP A 438 -18.47 35.78 77.78
N VAL A 439 -18.32 34.48 78.06
CA VAL A 439 -19.43 33.58 78.38
C VAL A 439 -19.56 33.50 79.90
N VAL A 440 -20.65 34.06 80.42
CA VAL A 440 -20.93 34.06 81.86
C VAL A 440 -20.99 32.62 82.39
N THR A 441 -20.36 32.37 83.54
CA THR A 441 -20.38 31.06 84.23
C THR A 441 -19.80 29.88 83.41
N PHE A 442 -18.91 30.15 82.44
CA PHE A 442 -18.27 29.12 81.62
C PHE A 442 -17.57 28.02 82.45
N THR A 443 -16.92 28.37 83.57
CA THR A 443 -16.24 27.42 84.47
C THR A 443 -17.19 26.36 85.04
N ASN A 444 -18.42 26.74 85.40
CA ASN A 444 -19.42 25.82 85.94
C ASN A 444 -19.96 24.88 84.85
N ILE A 445 -20.13 25.40 83.63
CA ILE A 445 -20.52 24.61 82.46
C ILE A 445 -19.44 23.58 82.13
N CYS A 446 -18.16 23.97 82.21
CA CYS A 446 -17.03 23.06 81.99
C CYS A 446 -16.95 21.94 83.04
N ALA A 447 -17.31 22.23 84.29
CA ALA A 447 -17.31 21.23 85.36
C ALA A 447 -18.49 20.25 85.27
N ALA A 448 -19.62 20.66 84.70
CA ALA A 448 -20.86 19.87 84.66
C ALA A 448 -21.07 19.09 83.36
N CYS A 449 -20.39 19.44 82.26
CA CYS A 449 -20.60 18.85 80.94
C CYS A 449 -19.42 18.01 80.46
N GLN A 450 -19.69 17.08 79.54
CA GLN A 450 -18.63 16.32 78.88
C GLN A 450 -17.84 17.23 77.91
N PRO A 451 -16.50 17.08 77.80
CA PRO A 451 -15.66 17.92 76.93
C PRO A 451 -16.18 18.05 75.48
N ILE A 452 -16.70 16.97 74.91
CA ILE A 452 -17.26 16.97 73.54
C ILE A 452 -18.49 17.87 73.38
N GLN A 453 -19.30 18.02 74.44
CA GLN A 453 -20.50 18.87 74.43
C GLN A 453 -20.13 20.35 74.50
N ILE A 454 -19.09 20.69 75.27
CA ILE A 454 -18.55 22.04 75.38
C ILE A 454 -17.97 22.50 74.03
N VAL A 455 -17.18 21.63 73.37
CA VAL A 455 -16.63 21.93 72.04
C VAL A 455 -17.73 22.16 71.02
N LYS A 456 -18.81 21.35 71.03
CA LYS A 456 -19.96 21.55 70.14
C LYS A 456 -20.68 22.89 70.39
N MET A 457 -20.86 23.28 71.65
CA MET A 457 -21.45 24.56 72.03
C MET A 457 -20.60 25.73 71.52
N LEU A 458 -19.30 25.72 71.79
CA LEU A 458 -18.36 26.76 71.34
C LEU A 458 -18.31 26.86 69.82
N ASN A 459 -18.19 25.74 69.12
CA ASN A 459 -18.19 25.72 67.66
C ASN A 459 -19.48 26.31 67.07
N SER A 460 -20.65 26.03 67.68
CA SER A 460 -21.92 26.61 67.24
C SER A 460 -21.99 28.12 67.48
N MET A 461 -21.49 28.60 68.61
CA MET A 461 -21.43 30.01 68.94
C MET A 461 -20.50 30.77 67.97
N TYR A 462 -19.25 30.32 67.82
CA TYR A 462 -18.28 30.95 66.92
C TYR A 462 -18.74 30.92 65.46
N SER A 463 -19.34 29.81 65.01
CA SER A 463 -19.91 29.75 63.64
C SER A 463 -21.03 30.78 63.41
N LYS A 464 -21.79 31.16 64.44
CA LYS A 464 -22.80 32.23 64.33
C LYS A 464 -22.15 33.61 64.30
N PHE A 465 -21.12 33.82 65.12
CA PHE A 465 -20.36 35.08 65.10
C PHE A 465 -19.64 35.29 63.77
N ASP A 466 -18.97 34.27 63.24
CA ASP A 466 -18.28 34.35 61.94
C ASP A 466 -19.23 34.74 60.80
N ARG A 467 -20.49 34.28 60.83
CA ARG A 467 -21.52 34.67 59.84
C ARG A 467 -22.00 36.11 60.00
N LEU A 468 -21.96 36.66 61.21
CA LEU A 468 -22.36 38.04 61.48
C LEU A 468 -21.21 39.02 61.17
N THR A 469 -19.96 38.55 61.19
CA THR A 469 -18.76 39.36 60.94
C THR A 469 -18.18 39.18 59.54
N SER A 470 -18.54 38.13 58.80
CA SER A 470 -18.22 37.99 57.38
C SER A 470 -19.01 39.00 56.55
N VAL A 471 -18.34 40.07 56.09
CA VAL A 471 -18.88 41.05 55.12
C VAL A 471 -18.65 40.58 53.70
#